data_AF-A0A0J1D133-F1
#
_entry.id   AF-A0A0J1D133-F1
#
_cell.length_a   1.000
_cell.length_b   1.000
_cell.length_c   1.000
_cell.angle_alpha   90.00
_cell.angle_beta   90.00
_cell.angle_gamma   90.00
#
_symmetry.space_group_name_H-M   'P 1'
#
loop_
_entity.id
_entity.type
_entity.pdbx_description
1 polymer ?
#
loop_
_entity_poly.entity_id
_entity_poly.type
_entity_poly.pdbx_seq_one_letter_code
_entity_poly.pdbx_strand_id
1 'polypeptide(L)'
;MWEKIDYKGFEIWVLPILAYGPPAPDTPYHYNGYVCRPGADLRHAGQRTQFYELGDVFATEAEALDAAYHVGRDLVDTSIGNG
;
A
#
# COMPACT_ATOMS: atom_id res chain seq x y z
N MET A 1 5.97 4.32 -9.49
CA MET A 1 5.30 5.58 -9.14
C MET A 1 4.31 5.27 -8.01
N TRP A 2 3.78 6.25 -7.28
CA TRP A 2 2.66 5.96 -6.37
C TRP A 2 1.39 5.73 -7.19
N GLU A 3 0.70 4.63 -6.90
CA GLU A 3 -0.59 4.27 -7.49
C GLU A 3 -1.68 4.40 -6.43
N LYS A 4 -2.91 4.74 -6.86
CA LYS A 4 -4.04 5.02 -5.96
C LYS A 4 -5.31 4.33 -6.42
N ILE A 5 -6.07 3.81 -5.46
CA ILE A 5 -7.50 3.51 -5.62
C ILE A 5 -8.33 4.22 -4.56
N ASP A 6 -9.59 4.50 -4.91
CA ASP A 6 -10.61 4.96 -3.96
C ASP A 6 -11.42 3.75 -3.47
N TYR A 7 -11.60 3.62 -2.14
CA TYR A 7 -12.33 2.51 -1.54
C TYR A 7 -13.09 2.96 -0.29
N LYS A 8 -14.43 2.83 -0.32
CA LYS A 8 -15.35 3.16 0.80
C LYS A 8 -15.09 4.53 1.46
N GLY A 9 -14.78 5.55 0.65
CA GLY A 9 -14.50 6.91 1.13
C GLY A 9 -13.12 7.10 1.77
N PHE A 10 -12.20 6.17 1.51
CA PHE A 10 -10.77 6.29 1.76
C PHE A 10 -10.01 6.24 0.45
N GLU A 11 -8.79 6.77 0.47
CA GLU A 11 -7.79 6.57 -0.57
C GLU A 11 -6.79 5.53 -0.08
N ILE A 12 -6.48 4.55 -0.92
CA ILE A 12 -5.42 3.58 -0.69
C ILE A 12 -4.30 3.90 -1.68
N TRP A 13 -3.17 4.33 -1.14
CA TRP A 13 -1.97 4.67 -1.89
C TRP A 13 -0.95 3.56 -1.74
N VAL A 14 -0.38 3.10 -2.85
CA VAL A 14 0.62 2.02 -2.90
C VAL A 14 1.80 2.43 -3.75
N LEU A 15 3.00 2.16 -3.26
CA LEU A 15 4.25 2.26 -3.99
C LEU A 15 4.85 0.85 -4.09
N PRO A 16 4.83 0.21 -5.27
CA PRO A 16 5.64 -0.97 -5.50
C PRO A 16 7.11 -0.55 -5.61
N ILE A 17 8.00 -1.34 -5.01
CA ILE A 17 9.43 -1.05 -4.87
C ILE A 17 10.18 -2.31 -5.23
N LEU A 18 11.22 -2.22 -6.06
CA LEU A 18 12.11 -3.34 -6.29
C LEU A 18 12.76 -3.78 -4.97
N ALA A 19 12.68 -5.07 -4.69
CA ALA A 19 13.33 -5.71 -3.57
C ALA A 19 14.85 -5.61 -3.71
N TYR A 20 15.52 -5.64 -2.56
CA TYR A 20 16.95 -5.53 -2.31
C TYR A 20 17.91 -5.63 -3.52
N GLY A 21 18.88 -4.71 -3.58
CA GLY A 21 20.05 -4.81 -4.45
C GLY A 21 19.94 -4.01 -5.76
N PRO A 22 21.01 -4.02 -6.58
CA PRO A 22 20.98 -3.39 -7.89
C PRO A 22 19.92 -4.07 -8.78
N PRO A 23 19.12 -3.32 -9.56
CA PRO A 23 18.09 -3.90 -10.41
C PRO A 23 18.66 -4.95 -11.38
N ALA A 24 18.27 -6.21 -11.18
CA ALA A 24 18.43 -7.34 -12.09
C ALA A 24 17.07 -7.71 -12.73
N PRO A 25 17.04 -8.40 -13.89
CA PRO A 25 15.80 -8.71 -14.62
C PRO A 25 14.73 -9.49 -13.83
N ASP A 26 15.16 -10.23 -12.81
CA ASP A 26 14.36 -11.08 -11.93
C ASP A 26 14.27 -10.54 -10.49
N THR A 27 14.63 -9.26 -10.29
CA THR A 27 14.52 -8.62 -8.98
C THR A 27 13.05 -8.58 -8.59
N PRO A 28 12.68 -9.21 -7.46
CA PRO A 28 11.29 -9.22 -7.05
C PRO A 28 10.89 -7.85 -6.50
N TYR A 29 9.64 -7.71 -6.10
CA TYR A 29 9.05 -6.46 -5.63
C TYR A 29 8.59 -6.60 -4.17
N HIS A 30 8.66 -5.50 -3.43
CA HIS A 30 7.88 -5.25 -2.23
C HIS A 30 6.88 -4.12 -2.50
N TYR A 31 6.12 -3.75 -1.48
CA TYR A 31 5.34 -2.52 -1.51
C TYR A 31 5.42 -1.76 -0.20
N ASN A 32 5.18 -0.46 -0.30
CA ASN A 32 4.84 0.40 0.83
C ASN A 32 3.50 1.05 0.52
N GLY A 33 2.58 1.05 1.48
CA GLY A 33 1.24 1.59 1.29
C GLY A 33 0.76 2.41 2.47
N TYR A 34 -0.23 3.24 2.23
CA TYR A 34 -0.99 3.87 3.30
C TYR A 34 -2.44 4.10 2.91
N VAL A 35 -3.29 4.15 3.92
CA VAL A 35 -4.71 4.48 3.82
C VAL A 35 -4.95 5.85 4.45
N CYS A 36 -5.71 6.73 3.79
CA CYS A 36 -6.11 8.01 4.35
C CYS A 36 -7.50 8.42 3.86
N ARG A 37 -8.09 9.46 4.48
CA ARG A 37 -9.28 10.11 3.91
C ARG A 37 -8.88 11.03 2.75
N PRO A 38 -9.74 11.24 1.74
CA PRO A 38 -9.49 12.24 0.71
C PRO A 38 -9.20 13.62 1.32
N GLY A 39 -8.13 14.26 0.86
CA GLY A 39 -7.70 15.57 1.38
C GLY A 39 -6.96 15.55 2.73
N ALA A 40 -6.63 14.37 3.26
CA ALA A 40 -5.79 14.25 4.45
C ALA A 40 -4.44 14.96 4.27
N ASP A 41 -4.00 15.71 5.28
CA ASP A 41 -2.65 16.25 5.34
C ASP A 41 -1.70 15.19 5.89
N LEU A 42 -1.00 14.52 4.98
CA LEU A 42 -0.09 13.40 5.27
C LEU A 42 1.12 13.78 6.16
N ARG A 43 1.34 15.07 6.43
CA ARG A 43 2.38 15.56 7.35
C ARG A 43 1.96 15.40 8.82
N HIS A 44 0.66 15.31 9.10
CA HIS A 44 0.14 15.17 10.46
C HIS A 44 -0.02 13.69 10.82
N ALA A 45 0.56 13.31 11.96
CA ALA A 45 0.40 11.96 12.51
C ALA A 45 -1.08 11.65 12.75
N GLY A 46 -1.50 10.43 12.43
CA GLY A 46 -2.88 9.96 12.63
C GLY A 46 -3.86 10.25 11.49
N GLN A 47 -3.48 11.02 10.46
CA GLN A 47 -4.32 11.21 9.26
C GLN A 47 -4.11 10.13 8.18
N ARG A 48 -3.15 9.22 8.40
CA ARG A 48 -2.92 8.04 7.55
C ARG A 48 -2.54 6.84 8.40
N THR A 49 -2.92 5.65 7.93
CA THR A 49 -2.45 4.37 8.45
C THR A 49 -1.51 3.76 7.44
N GLN A 50 -0.23 3.63 7.80
CA GLN A 50 0.79 3.05 6.94
C GLN A 50 0.83 1.52 7.08
N PHE A 51 1.09 0.83 5.99
CA PHE A 51 1.26 -0.62 5.93
C PHE A 51 2.33 -0.99 4.90
N TYR A 52 2.98 -2.12 5.08
CA TYR A 52 4.02 -2.64 4.20
C TYR A 52 4.20 -4.13 4.48
N GLU A 53 4.78 -4.85 3.54
CA GLU A 53 5.18 -6.25 3.71
C GLU A 53 6.71 -6.35 3.72
N LEU A 54 7.28 -6.95 4.77
CA LEU A 54 8.74 -7.12 4.92
C LEU A 54 9.20 -8.57 4.69
N GLY A 55 8.31 -9.54 4.88
CA GLY A 55 8.63 -10.96 4.81
C GLY A 55 8.50 -11.52 3.39
N ASP A 56 7.44 -11.12 2.69
CA ASP A 56 7.15 -11.62 1.36
C ASP A 56 7.69 -10.69 0.25
N VAL A 57 8.01 -11.32 -0.88
CA VAL A 57 8.41 -10.67 -2.12
C VAL A 57 7.52 -11.15 -3.27
N PHE A 58 7.26 -10.28 -4.23
CA PHE A 58 6.38 -10.53 -5.36
C PHE A 58 7.19 -10.62 -6.65
N ALA A 59 6.82 -11.50 -7.59
CA ALA A 59 7.61 -11.66 -8.81
C ALA A 59 7.45 -10.47 -9.75
N THR A 60 6.34 -9.75 -9.67
CA THR A 60 6.04 -8.60 -10.53
C THR A 60 5.51 -7.39 -9.76
N GLU A 61 5.64 -6.22 -10.38
CA GLU A 61 5.04 -4.97 -9.88
C GLU A 61 3.52 -5.11 -9.68
N ALA A 62 2.84 -5.78 -10.61
CA ALA A 62 1.39 -5.98 -10.58
C ALA A 62 0.96 -6.87 -9.40
N GLU A 63 1.71 -7.93 -9.11
CA GLU A 63 1.46 -8.79 -7.94
C GLU A 63 1.64 -8.02 -6.63
N ALA A 64 2.69 -7.19 -6.53
CA ALA A 64 2.90 -6.35 -5.36
C ALA A 64 1.77 -5.32 -5.18
N LEU A 65 1.30 -4.71 -6.28
CA LEU A 65 0.17 -3.77 -6.25
C LEU A 65 -1.13 -4.45 -5.81
N ASP A 66 -1.46 -5.62 -6.37
CA ASP A 66 -2.69 -6.33 -6.04
C ASP A 66 -2.71 -6.79 -4.58
N ALA A 67 -1.60 -7.37 -4.09
CA ALA A 67 -1.43 -7.74 -2.70
C ALA A 67 -1.57 -6.53 -1.76
N ALA A 68 -0.94 -5.41 -2.08
CA ALA A 68 -1.04 -4.19 -1.30
C ALA A 68 -2.47 -3.62 -1.26
N TYR A 69 -3.20 -3.65 -2.37
CA TYR A 69 -4.59 -3.22 -2.40
C TYR A 69 -5.50 -4.13 -1.60
N HIS A 70 -5.24 -5.44 -1.58
CA HIS A 70 -5.93 -6.37 -0.69
C HIS A 70 -5.74 -5.97 0.78
N VAL A 71 -4.50 -5.77 1.23
CA VAL A 71 -4.22 -5.32 2.61
C VAL A 71 -4.85 -3.96 2.91
N GLY A 72 -4.76 -3.00 1.98
CA GLY A 72 -5.35 -1.68 2.15
C GLY A 72 -6.88 -1.72 2.32
N ARG A 73 -7.58 -2.60 1.59
CA ARG A 73 -9.03 -2.79 1.74
C ARG A 73 -9.38 -3.40 3.09
N ASP A 74 -8.64 -4.42 3.53
CA ASP A 74 -8.86 -5.06 4.83
C ASP A 74 -8.66 -4.07 6.00
N LEU A 75 -7.69 -3.17 5.89
CA LEU A 75 -7.48 -2.08 6.85
C LEU A 75 -8.64 -1.09 6.88
N VAL A 76 -9.17 -0.70 5.72
CA VAL A 76 -10.36 0.16 5.63
C VAL A 76 -11.57 -0.53 6.26
N ASP A 77 -11.78 -1.80 5.96
CA ASP A 77 -12.92 -2.57 6.46
C ASP A 77 -12.87 -2.73 7.98
N THR A 78 -11.69 -3.02 8.52
CA THR A 78 -11.46 -3.05 9.97
C THR A 78 -11.67 -1.68 10.61
N SER A 79 -11.28 -0.60 9.95
CA SER A 79 -11.45 0.76 10.47
C SER A 79 -12.93 1.18 10.52
N ILE A 80 -13.75 0.70 9.58
CA ILE A 80 -15.20 0.98 9.54
C ILE A 80 -15.96 0.08 10.52
N GLY A 81 -15.57 -1.19 10.70
CA GLY A 81 -16.24 -2.12 11.61
C GLY A 81 -16.08 -1.80 13.10
N ASN A 82 -15.11 -0.94 13.46
CA ASN A 82 -14.86 -0.48 14.83
C ASN A 82 -15.47 0.91 15.13
N GLY A 83 -16.27 1.47 14.21
CA GLY A 83 -16.88 2.80 14.32
C GLY A 83 -18.35 2.80 14.71
#